data_AF-A0A2G1XW18-F1
#
_entry.id   AF-A0A2G1XW18-F1
#
_cell.length_a   1.000
_cell.length_b   1.000
_cell.length_c   1.000
_cell.angle_alpha   90.00
_cell.angle_beta   90.00
_cell.angle_gamma   90.00
#
_symmetry.space_group_name_H-M   'P 1'
#
loop_
_entity.id
_entity.type
_entity.pdbx_description
1 polymer ?
#
loop_
_entity_poly.entity_id
_entity_poly.type
_entity_poly.pdbx_seq_one_letter_code
_entity_poly.pdbx_strand_id
1 'polypeptide(L)'
;MEREIKERLEEVVTLLNDTDDAINVGEKEIKEKVERILALLNDPKEIEGAREDLHDRLGQVIELVSKSMVDPDIEIEYCIPDGESTISDCDIHADPYILVTYVIGDYNKPTRKIRLRDTALRRNTPESIANQVTFSIEEFKGEIDSVQMG
;
A
#
# COMPACT_ATOMS: atom_id res chain seq x y z
N MET A 1 21.08 8.17 5.83
CA MET A 1 20.14 7.49 6.74
C MET A 1 20.40 5.99 6.76
N GLU A 2 20.38 5.31 5.61
CA GLU A 2 20.65 3.85 5.51
C GLU A 2 22.00 3.40 6.08
N ARG A 3 23.08 4.17 5.84
CA ARG A 3 24.42 3.84 6.37
C ARG A 3 24.49 3.82 7.90
N GLU A 4 23.83 4.79 8.54
CA GLU A 4 23.80 4.90 10.00
C GLU A 4 22.90 3.83 10.63
N ILE A 5 21.79 3.47 9.97
CA ILE A 5 20.93 2.35 10.37
C ILE A 5 21.69 1.03 10.29
N LYS A 6 22.45 0.81 9.21
CA LYS A 6 23.25 -0.39 9.02
C LYS A 6 24.32 -0.54 10.12
N GLU A 7 25.10 0.51 10.39
CA GLU A 7 26.13 0.49 11.46
C GLU A 7 25.52 0.14 12.83
N ARG A 8 24.36 0.73 13.17
CA ARG A 8 23.67 0.43 14.44
C ARG A 8 23.13 -1.00 14.50
N LEU A 9 22.65 -1.55 13.39
CA LEU A 9 22.17 -2.94 13.35
C LEU A 9 23.34 -3.93 13.45
N GLU A 10 24.48 -3.64 12.85
CA GLU A 10 25.71 -4.43 13.01
C GLU A 10 26.18 -4.42 14.47
N GLU A 11 26.13 -3.26 15.15
CA GLU A 11 26.42 -3.15 16.58
C GLU A 11 25.49 -4.03 17.43
N VAL A 12 24.19 -4.04 17.15
CA VAL A 12 23.23 -4.90 17.87
C VAL A 12 23.56 -6.39 17.70
N VAL A 13 23.95 -6.83 16.49
CA VAL A 13 24.37 -8.22 16.28
C VAL A 13 25.64 -8.54 17.07
N THR A 14 26.60 -7.62 17.13
CA THR A 14 27.81 -7.83 17.94
C THR A 14 27.50 -7.98 19.42
N LEU A 15 26.60 -7.17 19.97
CA LEU A 15 26.17 -7.28 21.37
C LEU A 15 25.47 -8.61 21.67
N LEU A 16 24.67 -9.12 20.72
CA LEU A 16 23.99 -10.42 20.86
C LEU A 16 24.95 -11.62 20.74
N ASN A 17 26.14 -11.44 20.16
CA ASN A 17 27.17 -12.48 20.11
C ASN A 17 27.95 -12.60 21.43
N ASP A 18 27.98 -11.54 22.24
CA ASP A 18 28.70 -11.52 23.53
C ASP A 18 27.90 -12.16 24.67
N THR A 19 26.62 -12.45 24.44
CA THR A 19 25.71 -13.16 25.36
C THR A 19 25.72 -14.67 25.12
N ASP A 20 25.77 -15.47 26.19
CA ASP A 20 25.80 -16.94 26.12
C ASP A 20 24.52 -17.50 25.43
N ASP A 21 24.69 -17.96 24.18
CA ASP A 21 23.63 -18.45 23.27
C ASP A 21 22.75 -19.59 23.85
N ALA A 22 23.19 -20.24 24.93
CA ALA A 22 22.55 -21.43 25.48
C ALA A 22 21.31 -21.15 26.36
N ILE A 23 21.07 -19.90 26.78
CA ILE A 23 20.05 -19.59 27.82
C ILE A 23 18.85 -18.78 27.29
N ASN A 24 19.00 -18.03 26.19
CA ASN A 24 17.97 -17.07 25.74
C ASN A 24 17.46 -17.34 24.32
N VAL A 25 16.43 -18.18 24.21
CA VAL A 25 15.71 -18.46 22.95
C VAL A 25 15.20 -17.18 22.25
N GLY A 26 14.81 -16.16 23.03
CA GLY A 26 14.37 -14.86 22.49
C GLY A 26 15.48 -14.03 21.85
N GLU A 27 16.71 -14.08 22.38
CA GLU A 27 17.87 -13.36 21.81
C GLU A 27 18.29 -13.96 20.47
N LYS A 28 18.19 -15.29 20.34
CA LYS A 28 18.42 -15.99 19.08
C LYS A 28 17.42 -15.59 17.99
N GLU A 29 16.13 -15.51 18.32
CA GLU A 29 15.10 -15.09 17.35
C GLU A 29 15.31 -13.63 16.92
N ILE A 30 15.65 -12.74 17.85
CA ILE A 30 15.95 -11.33 17.57
C ILE A 30 17.18 -11.24 16.65
N LYS A 31 18.26 -11.96 16.96
CA LYS A 31 19.47 -12.02 16.14
C LYS A 31 19.17 -12.46 14.71
N GLU A 32 18.44 -13.57 14.53
CA GLU A 32 18.07 -14.07 13.20
C GLU A 32 17.24 -13.04 12.41
N LYS A 33 16.35 -12.29 13.07
CA LYS A 33 15.57 -11.22 12.41
C LYS A 33 16.45 -10.02 12.04
N VAL A 34 17.38 -9.61 12.90
CA VAL A 34 18.31 -8.49 12.64
C VAL A 34 19.27 -8.84 11.50
N GLU A 35 19.82 -10.06 11.47
CA GLU A 35 20.68 -10.54 10.40
C GLU A 35 19.94 -10.58 9.05
N ARG A 36 18.66 -10.98 9.04
CA ARG A 36 17.83 -10.89 7.83
C ARG A 36 17.64 -9.45 7.35
N ILE A 37 17.41 -8.50 8.26
CA ILE A 37 17.28 -7.08 7.90
C ILE A 37 18.60 -6.55 7.33
N LEU A 38 19.74 -6.91 7.92
CA LEU A 38 21.07 -6.55 7.41
C LEU A 38 21.35 -7.14 6.02
N ALA A 39 20.95 -8.39 5.78
CA ALA A 39 21.06 -9.02 4.47
C ALA A 39 20.25 -8.26 3.40
N LEU A 40 19.02 -7.88 3.74
CA LEU A 40 18.13 -7.09 2.88
C LEU A 40 18.69 -5.67 2.59
N LEU A 41 19.35 -5.03 3.56
CA LEU A 41 20.02 -3.73 3.36
C LEU A 41 21.28 -3.83 2.49
N ASN A 42 21.91 -5.01 2.42
CA ASN A 42 23.12 -5.25 1.64
C ASN A 42 22.84 -5.60 0.18
N ASP A 43 21.70 -6.22 -0.11
CA ASP A 43 21.23 -6.47 -1.47
C ASP A 43 19.84 -5.84 -1.69
N PRO A 44 19.79 -4.52 -1.94
CA PRO A 44 18.52 -3.82 -2.13
C PRO A 44 17.78 -4.27 -3.39
N LYS A 45 18.38 -5.07 -4.27
CA LYS A 45 17.72 -5.53 -5.51
C LYS A 45 16.52 -6.43 -5.25
N GLU A 46 16.54 -7.24 -4.20
CA GLU A 46 15.35 -8.02 -3.81
C GLU A 46 14.22 -7.11 -3.31
N ILE A 47 14.55 -6.00 -2.66
CA ILE A 47 13.59 -4.99 -2.20
C ILE A 47 13.05 -4.19 -3.39
N GLU A 48 13.93 -3.75 -4.30
CA GLU A 48 13.56 -3.02 -5.51
C GLU A 48 12.67 -3.87 -6.42
N GLY A 49 13.03 -5.14 -6.67
CA GLY A 49 12.21 -6.04 -7.47
C GLY A 49 10.83 -6.31 -6.86
N ALA A 50 10.76 -6.52 -5.54
CA ALA A 50 9.47 -6.69 -4.86
C ALA A 50 8.62 -5.40 -4.85
N ARG A 51 9.24 -4.23 -4.96
CA ARG A 51 8.57 -2.93 -5.06
C ARG A 51 8.06 -2.70 -6.47
N GLU A 52 8.86 -2.93 -7.50
CA GLU A 52 8.44 -2.88 -8.90
C GLU A 52 7.21 -3.77 -9.14
N ASP A 53 7.23 -5.00 -8.63
CA ASP A 53 6.12 -5.96 -8.75
C ASP A 53 4.81 -5.46 -8.11
N LEU A 54 4.93 -4.69 -7.01
CA LEU A 54 3.78 -4.06 -6.34
C LEU A 54 3.24 -2.86 -7.10
N HIS A 55 4.11 -2.02 -7.65
CA HIS A 55 3.70 -0.89 -8.49
C HIS A 55 2.99 -1.36 -9.75
N ASP A 56 3.50 -2.41 -10.41
CA ASP A 56 2.88 -2.99 -11.59
C ASP A 56 1.49 -3.55 -11.29
N ARG A 57 1.34 -4.23 -10.13
CA ARG A 57 0.03 -4.71 -9.66
C ARG A 57 -0.94 -3.56 -9.39
N LEU A 58 -0.47 -2.50 -8.75
CA LEU A 58 -1.30 -1.30 -8.48
C LEU A 58 -1.75 -0.64 -9.78
N GLY A 59 -0.86 -0.51 -10.76
CA GLY A 59 -1.18 0.01 -12.09
C GLY A 59 -2.27 -0.82 -12.77
N GLN A 60 -2.17 -2.15 -12.73
CA GLN A 60 -3.19 -3.05 -13.28
C GLN A 60 -4.55 -2.90 -12.58
N VAL A 61 -4.57 -2.78 -11.25
CA VAL A 61 -5.81 -2.54 -10.50
C VAL A 61 -6.47 -1.23 -10.96
N ILE A 62 -5.71 -0.14 -11.05
CA ILE A 62 -6.23 1.17 -11.46
C ILE A 62 -6.77 1.12 -12.88
N GLU A 63 -6.05 0.49 -13.80
CA GLU A 63 -6.50 0.33 -15.19
C GLU A 63 -7.83 -0.45 -15.27
N LEU A 64 -7.94 -1.55 -14.52
CA LEU A 64 -9.14 -2.37 -14.48
C LEU A 64 -10.34 -1.63 -13.86
N VAL A 65 -10.12 -0.88 -12.78
CA VAL A 65 -11.16 -0.05 -12.16
C VAL A 65 -11.61 1.05 -13.13
N SER A 66 -10.66 1.76 -13.75
CA SER A 66 -10.97 2.84 -14.70
C SER A 66 -11.76 2.35 -15.92
N LYS A 67 -11.43 1.15 -16.44
CA LYS A 67 -12.20 0.52 -17.53
C LYS A 67 -13.61 0.08 -17.11
N SER A 68 -13.77 -0.32 -15.85
CA SER A 68 -15.05 -0.84 -15.34
C SER A 68 -15.99 0.29 -14.91
N MET A 69 -15.43 1.41 -14.44
CA MET A 69 -16.16 2.57 -13.93
C MET A 69 -16.17 3.71 -14.95
N VAL A 70 -16.82 3.50 -16.10
CA VAL A 70 -17.05 4.55 -17.10
C VAL A 70 -18.34 5.27 -16.76
N ASP A 71 -18.26 6.21 -15.81
CA ASP A 71 -19.39 6.99 -15.34
C ASP A 71 -19.01 8.49 -15.31
N PRO A 72 -19.72 9.37 -16.05
CA PRO A 72 -19.40 10.79 -16.09
C PRO A 72 -19.60 11.51 -14.75
N ASP A 73 -20.39 10.93 -13.83
CA ASP A 73 -20.68 11.53 -12.52
C ASP A 73 -19.68 11.06 -11.45
N ILE A 74 -18.70 10.22 -11.81
CA ILE A 74 -17.66 9.71 -10.92
C ILE A 74 -16.27 10.14 -11.39
N GLU A 75 -15.58 10.90 -10.54
CA GLU A 75 -14.16 11.19 -10.68
C GLU A 75 -13.36 10.17 -9.83
N ILE A 76 -12.38 9.52 -10.46
CA ILE A 76 -11.49 8.56 -9.81
C ILE A 76 -10.07 9.11 -9.82
N GLU A 77 -9.53 9.33 -8.62
CA GLU A 77 -8.15 9.71 -8.39
C GLU A 77 -7.44 8.62 -7.58
N TYR A 78 -6.13 8.61 -7.59
CA TYR A 78 -5.32 7.61 -6.91
C TYR A 78 -4.03 8.19 -6.35
N CYS A 79 -3.59 7.56 -5.27
CA CYS A 79 -2.33 7.82 -4.61
C CYS A 79 -1.57 6.50 -4.52
N ILE A 80 -0.44 6.46 -5.22
CA ILE A 80 0.55 5.40 -5.19
C ILE A 80 1.80 5.98 -4.52
N PRO A 81 2.12 5.56 -3.28
CA PRO A 81 3.33 5.97 -2.61
C PRO A 81 4.55 5.70 -3.49
N ASP A 82 5.42 6.70 -3.62
CA ASP A 82 6.66 6.62 -4.42
C ASP A 82 6.48 6.27 -5.91
N GLY A 83 5.27 6.43 -6.46
CA GLY A 83 4.95 6.24 -7.87
C GLY A 83 4.23 7.45 -8.48
N GLU A 84 3.75 7.29 -9.72
CA GLU A 84 2.87 8.30 -10.31
C GLU A 84 1.52 8.29 -9.58
N SER A 85 1.12 9.46 -9.09
CA SER A 85 -0.16 9.68 -8.41
C SER A 85 -0.90 10.81 -9.10
N THR A 86 -2.23 10.72 -9.16
CA THR A 86 -3.06 11.83 -9.66
C THR A 86 -3.35 12.85 -8.56
N ILE A 87 -3.26 12.44 -7.29
CA ILE A 87 -3.46 13.30 -6.12
C ILE A 87 -2.13 14.00 -5.76
N SER A 88 -2.15 15.34 -5.67
CA SER A 88 -0.97 16.15 -5.35
C SER A 88 -0.46 15.94 -3.91
N ASP A 89 -1.37 15.68 -2.97
CA ASP A 89 -1.06 15.50 -1.54
C ASP A 89 -0.99 14.00 -1.16
N CYS A 90 -0.46 13.19 -2.07
CA CYS A 90 -0.25 11.76 -1.83
C CYS A 90 0.84 11.55 -0.77
N ASP A 91 0.47 11.01 0.39
CA ASP A 91 1.40 10.68 1.46
C ASP A 91 2.23 9.44 1.08
N ILE A 92 3.53 9.65 0.88
CA ILE A 92 4.51 8.61 0.52
C ILE A 92 4.71 7.57 1.63
N HIS A 93 4.23 7.82 2.85
CA HIS A 93 4.33 6.89 3.97
C HIS A 93 3.02 6.14 4.25
N ALA A 94 1.94 6.44 3.53
CA ALA A 94 0.64 5.82 3.72
C ALA A 94 0.40 4.63 2.80
N ASP A 95 -0.60 3.80 3.11
CA ASP A 95 -1.08 2.77 2.18
C ASP A 95 -1.59 3.42 0.87
N PRO A 96 -1.36 2.80 -0.30
CA PRO A 96 -1.96 3.26 -1.55
C PRO A 96 -3.47 3.25 -1.47
N TYR A 97 -4.12 4.15 -2.19
CA TYR A 97 -5.57 4.28 -2.16
C TYR A 97 -6.14 4.86 -3.45
N ILE A 98 -7.42 4.55 -3.67
CA ILE A 98 -8.25 5.17 -4.70
C ILE A 98 -9.21 6.13 -4.01
N LEU A 99 -9.26 7.37 -4.48
CA LEU A 99 -10.21 8.38 -4.06
C LEU A 99 -11.31 8.48 -5.11
N VAL A 100 -12.54 8.32 -4.64
CA VAL A 100 -13.72 8.31 -5.50
C VAL A 100 -14.54 9.53 -5.13
N THR A 101 -14.81 10.39 -6.09
CA THR A 101 -15.58 11.61 -5.90
C THR A 101 -16.84 11.52 -6.76
N TYR A 102 -18.01 11.62 -6.15
CA TYR A 102 -19.28 11.67 -6.87
C TYR A 102 -19.66 13.13 -7.11
N VAL A 103 -19.88 13.50 -8.38
CA VAL A 103 -20.17 14.87 -8.80
C VAL A 103 -21.69 15.07 -8.88
N ILE A 104 -22.31 15.48 -7.75
CA ILE A 104 -23.75 15.79 -7.68
C ILE A 104 -24.04 17.23 -8.18
N GLY A 105 -22.98 18.02 -8.41
CA GLY A 105 -23.01 19.42 -8.84
C GLY A 105 -21.77 20.17 -8.35
N ASP A 106 -21.78 21.50 -8.45
CA ASP A 106 -20.59 22.32 -8.16
C ASP A 106 -20.23 22.40 -6.66
N TYR A 107 -21.20 22.19 -5.76
CA TYR A 107 -21.02 22.44 -4.32
C TYR A 107 -21.02 21.20 -3.45
N ASN A 108 -21.58 20.07 -3.92
CA ASN A 108 -21.64 18.84 -3.14
C ASN A 108 -20.90 17.72 -3.89
N LYS A 109 -19.68 17.45 -3.43
CA LYS A 109 -18.78 16.44 -3.99
C LYS A 109 -18.41 15.43 -2.89
N PRO A 110 -19.32 14.53 -2.50
CA PRO A 110 -18.97 13.52 -1.52
C PRO A 110 -17.84 12.64 -2.06
N THR A 111 -16.87 12.37 -1.19
CA THR A 111 -15.68 11.59 -1.52
C THR A 111 -15.58 10.33 -0.67
N ARG A 112 -15.07 9.24 -1.22
CA ARG A 112 -14.76 8.00 -0.49
C ARG A 112 -13.34 7.54 -0.78
N LYS A 113 -12.58 7.31 0.28
CA LYS A 113 -11.21 6.79 0.23
C LYS A 113 -11.20 5.27 0.39
N ILE A 114 -10.84 4.55 -0.67
CA ILE A 114 -10.72 3.09 -0.69
C ILE A 114 -9.24 2.72 -0.57
N ARG A 115 -8.83 2.22 0.60
CA ARG A 115 -7.42 1.86 0.87
C ARG A 115 -7.08 0.49 0.28
N LEU A 116 -5.99 0.44 -0.48
CA LEU A 116 -5.41 -0.76 -1.06
C LEU A 116 -4.28 -1.25 -0.16
N ARG A 117 -4.62 -2.01 0.90
CA ARG A 117 -3.60 -2.50 1.83
C ARG A 117 -2.60 -3.42 1.14
N ASP A 118 -1.32 -3.30 1.49
CA ASP A 118 -0.23 -4.16 1.02
C ASP A 118 -0.54 -5.66 1.13
N THR A 119 -1.17 -6.07 2.23
CA THR A 119 -1.54 -7.47 2.44
C THR A 119 -2.56 -7.97 1.42
N ALA A 120 -3.48 -7.12 0.97
CA ALA A 120 -4.44 -7.46 -0.07
C ALA A 120 -3.78 -7.52 -1.45
N LEU A 121 -2.89 -6.56 -1.76
CA LEU A 121 -2.14 -6.50 -3.03
C LEU A 121 -1.23 -7.71 -3.25
N ARG A 122 -0.63 -8.23 -2.16
CA ARG A 122 0.23 -9.41 -2.20
C ARG A 122 -0.54 -10.73 -2.30
N ARG A 123 -1.74 -10.80 -1.72
CA ARG A 123 -2.50 -12.07 -1.59
C ARG A 123 -3.53 -12.29 -2.69
N ASN A 124 -4.04 -11.22 -3.29
CA ASN A 124 -5.10 -11.28 -4.28
C ASN A 124 -4.57 -10.95 -5.68
N THR A 125 -5.34 -11.32 -6.69
CA THR A 125 -5.06 -10.91 -8.07
C THR A 125 -5.53 -9.47 -8.31
N PRO A 126 -4.92 -8.73 -9.24
CA PRO A 126 -5.37 -7.40 -9.62
C PRO A 126 -6.86 -7.34 -9.97
N GLU A 127 -7.40 -8.36 -10.65
CA GLU A 127 -8.82 -8.44 -11.02
C GLU A 127 -9.72 -8.59 -9.81
N SER A 128 -9.33 -9.42 -8.84
CA SER A 128 -10.09 -9.58 -7.60
C SER A 128 -10.17 -8.28 -6.82
N ILE A 129 -9.06 -7.52 -6.77
CA ILE A 129 -9.00 -6.23 -6.08
C ILE A 129 -9.82 -5.20 -6.85
N ALA A 130 -9.67 -5.13 -8.18
CA ALA A 130 -10.45 -4.22 -9.01
C ALA A 130 -11.95 -4.48 -8.90
N ASN A 131 -12.40 -5.73 -8.86
CA ASN A 131 -13.79 -6.08 -8.62
C ASN A 131 -14.30 -5.62 -7.25
N GLN A 132 -13.48 -5.77 -6.20
CA GLN A 132 -13.82 -5.31 -4.86
C GLN A 132 -13.93 -3.78 -4.81
N VAL A 133 -13.00 -3.07 -5.44
CA VAL A 133 -13.03 -1.60 -5.54
C VAL A 133 -14.28 -1.15 -6.31
N THR A 134 -14.53 -1.74 -7.47
CA THR A 134 -15.71 -1.45 -8.32
C THR A 134 -17.00 -1.65 -7.52
N PHE A 135 -17.13 -2.76 -6.80
CA PHE A 135 -18.28 -3.00 -5.92
C PHE A 135 -18.42 -1.92 -4.84
N SER A 136 -17.32 -1.53 -4.19
CA SER A 136 -17.34 -0.47 -3.18
C SER A 136 -17.72 0.90 -3.74
N ILE A 137 -17.44 1.16 -5.03
CA ILE A 137 -17.86 2.39 -5.71
C ILE A 137 -19.37 2.35 -6.00
N GLU A 138 -19.87 1.24 -6.52
CA GLU A 138 -21.32 1.07 -6.77
C GLU A 138 -22.12 1.16 -5.47
N GLU A 139 -21.62 0.60 -4.37
CA GLU A 139 -22.26 0.74 -3.05
C GLU A 139 -22.29 2.21 -2.60
N PHE A 140 -21.19 2.94 -2.81
CA PHE A 140 -21.12 4.37 -2.51
C PHE A 140 -22.14 5.19 -3.31
N LYS A 141 -22.29 4.90 -4.60
CA LYS A 141 -23.30 5.50 -5.46
C LYS A 141 -24.71 5.22 -4.94
N GLY A 142 -25.01 3.96 -4.65
CA GLY A 142 -26.31 3.56 -4.11
C GLY A 142 -26.66 4.22 -2.78
N GLU A 143 -25.68 4.41 -1.90
CA GLU A 143 -25.85 5.17 -0.65
C GLU A 143 -26.23 6.64 -0.91
N ILE A 144 -25.53 7.31 -1.84
CA ILE A 144 -25.80 8.70 -2.19
C ILE A 144 -27.17 8.84 -2.84
N ASP A 145 -27.49 8.01 -3.82
CA ASP A 145 -28.75 8.05 -4.56
C ASP A 145 -29.94 7.79 -3.64
N SER A 146 -29.80 6.87 -2.68
CA SER A 146 -30.78 6.60 -1.63
C SER A 146 -31.04 7.83 -0.74
N VAL A 147 -29.98 8.58 -0.39
CA VAL A 147 -30.11 9.81 0.39
C VAL A 147 -30.77 10.93 -0.42
N GLN A 148 -30.53 11.00 -1.73
CA GLN A 148 -31.14 12.01 -2.61
C GLN A 148 -32.61 11.73 -2.92
N MET A 149 -33.02 10.46 -3.00
CA MET A 149 -34.40 10.05 -3.30
C MET A 149 -35.29 9.87 -2.06
N GLY A 150 -34.82 10.28 -0.87
CA GLY A 150 -35.58 10.25 0.38
C GLY A 150 -36.82 11.14 0.39
#